data_AF-A0A7V9T234-F1
#
_entry.id   AF-A0A7V9T234-F1
#
_cell.length_a   1.000
_cell.length_b   1.000
_cell.length_c   1.000
_cell.angle_alpha   90.00
_cell.angle_beta   90.00
_cell.angle_gamma   90.00
#
_symmetry.space_group_name_H-M   'P 1'
#
loop_
_entity.id
_entity.type
_entity.pdbx_description
1 polymer ?
#
loop_
_entity_poly.entity_id
_entity_poly.type
_entity_poly.pdbx_seq_one_letter_code
_entity_poly.pdbx_strand_id
1 'polypeptide(L)'
;MASRGKLIATLVVAAFAAFLLYTTLAGQNVVCTVAVEFQGRSNEATASAETESAAVQRAQDTACGTISSGMTDRVACTNTPPVKRSCRPA
;
A
#
# COMPACT_ATOMS: atom_id res chain seq x y z
N MET A 1 29.96 -8.73 -34.41
CA MET A 1 29.92 -7.25 -34.40
C MET A 1 28.46 -6.80 -34.39
N ALA A 2 27.91 -6.46 -33.22
CA ALA A 2 26.61 -5.79 -33.18
C ALA A 2 26.79 -4.39 -33.79
N SER A 3 25.95 -4.02 -34.76
CA SER A 3 25.97 -2.67 -35.31
C SER A 3 25.69 -1.67 -34.19
N ARG A 4 26.34 -0.50 -34.22
CA ARG A 4 26.20 0.53 -33.17
C ARG A 4 24.72 0.87 -32.90
N GLY A 5 23.87 0.84 -33.92
CA GLY A 5 22.43 1.03 -33.79
C GLY A 5 21.71 -0.07 -32.99
N LYS A 6 22.11 -1.34 -33.13
CA LYS A 6 21.55 -2.43 -32.32
C LYS A 6 21.93 -2.29 -30.84
N LEU A 7 23.18 -1.92 -30.56
CA LEU A 7 23.65 -1.66 -29.19
C LEU A 7 22.87 -0.52 -28.53
N ILE A 8 22.68 0.60 -29.23
CA ILE A 8 21.90 1.74 -28.71
C ILE A 8 20.45 1.31 -28.45
N ALA A 9 19.82 0.61 -29.39
CA ALA A 9 18.44 0.14 -29.23
C ALA A 9 18.29 -0.79 -28.02
N THR A 10 19.20 -1.76 -27.84
CA THR A 10 19.19 -2.65 -26.68
C THR A 10 19.41 -1.89 -25.38
N LEU A 11 20.29 -0.91 -25.34
CA LEU A 11 20.53 -0.06 -24.17
C LEU A 11 19.28 0.73 -23.76
N VAL A 12 18.59 1.34 -24.74
CA VAL A 12 17.36 2.10 -24.50
C VAL A 12 16.27 1.21 -23.95
N VAL A 13 16.06 0.03 -24.53
CA VAL A 13 15.06 -0.94 -24.05
C VAL A 13 15.38 -1.43 -22.65
N ALA A 14 16.65 -1.76 -22.37
CA ALA A 14 17.09 -2.20 -21.05
C ALA A 14 16.91 -1.10 -19.99
N ALA A 15 17.24 0.15 -20.31
CA ALA A 15 17.06 1.29 -19.41
C ALA A 15 15.57 1.55 -19.11
N PHE A 16 14.71 1.46 -20.12
CA PHE A 16 13.27 1.63 -19.93
C PHE A 16 12.67 0.51 -19.07
N ALA A 17 13.05 -0.75 -19.31
CA ALA A 17 12.62 -1.88 -18.48
C ALA A 17 13.06 -1.71 -17.02
N ALA A 18 14.31 -1.31 -16.79
CA ALA A 18 14.82 -1.03 -15.45
C ALA A 18 14.06 0.11 -14.75
N PHE A 19 13.72 1.18 -15.48
CA PHE A 19 12.93 2.29 -14.97
C PHE A 19 11.52 1.84 -14.55
N LEU A 20 10.83 1.07 -15.38
CA LEU A 20 9.50 0.55 -15.05
C LEU A 20 9.54 -0.35 -13.80
N LEU A 21 10.52 -1.24 -13.70
CA LEU A 21 10.70 -2.09 -12.52
C LEU A 21 10.98 -1.25 -11.27
N TYR A 22 11.86 -0.25 -11.38
CA TYR A 22 12.17 0.65 -10.26
C TYR A 22 10.92 1.40 -9.79
N THR A 23 10.17 2.01 -10.70
CA THR A 23 8.93 2.73 -10.35
C THR A 23 7.85 1.82 -9.77
N THR A 24 7.80 0.55 -10.21
CA THR A 24 6.83 -0.43 -9.69
C THR A 24 7.21 -0.88 -8.27
N LEU A 25 8.48 -1.19 -8.02
CA LEU A 25 8.94 -1.65 -6.71
C LEU A 25 9.01 -0.50 -5.69
N ALA A 26 9.38 0.69 -6.13
CA ALA A 26 9.39 1.89 -5.29
C ALA A 26 7.98 2.38 -4.91
N GLY A 27 6.90 1.78 -5.40
CA GLY A 27 5.53 2.14 -5.00
C GLY A 27 5.10 1.59 -3.63
N GLN A 28 5.88 0.71 -3.00
CA GLN A 28 5.51 0.01 -1.75
C GLN A 28 6.49 0.29 -0.59
N ASN A 29 6.83 1.55 -0.34
CA ASN A 29 7.88 1.89 0.65
C ASN A 29 7.45 1.78 2.11
N VAL A 30 6.15 1.84 2.42
CA VAL A 30 5.68 1.93 3.80
C VAL A 30 4.63 0.87 4.08
N VAL A 31 4.87 0.07 5.12
CA VAL A 31 3.93 -0.91 5.66
C VAL A 31 3.37 -0.38 6.97
N CYS A 32 2.05 -0.19 7.03
CA CYS A 32 1.36 0.22 8.24
C CYS A 32 0.40 -0.86 8.71
N THR A 33 0.44 -1.12 10.02
CA THR A 33 -0.48 -1.98 10.73
C THR A 33 -1.39 -1.11 11.59
N VAL A 34 -2.70 -1.29 11.40
CA VAL A 34 -3.74 -0.53 12.09
C VAL A 34 -4.68 -1.52 12.78
N ALA A 35 -4.88 -1.32 14.08
CA ALA A 35 -5.90 -2.01 14.85
C ALA A 35 -7.06 -1.05 15.13
N VAL A 36 -8.27 -1.51 14.82
CA VAL A 36 -9.53 -0.79 15.09
C VAL A 36 -10.42 -1.65 15.96
N GLU A 37 -11.20 -0.99 16.81
CA GLU A 37 -12.23 -1.61 17.61
C GLU A 37 -13.54 -0.88 17.34
N PHE A 38 -14.55 -1.62 16.89
CA PHE A 38 -15.82 -1.08 16.47
C PHE A 38 -16.95 -2.03 16.89
N GLN A 39 -17.92 -1.50 17.65
CA GLN A 39 -19.10 -2.22 18.14
C GLN A 39 -18.80 -3.57 18.81
N GLY A 40 -17.79 -3.60 19.69
CA GLY A 40 -17.37 -4.80 20.43
C GLY A 40 -16.62 -5.84 19.57
N ARG A 41 -16.23 -5.48 18.34
CA ARG A 41 -15.37 -6.28 17.48
C ARG A 41 -14.06 -5.54 17.27
N SER A 42 -12.94 -6.22 17.45
CA SER A 42 -11.62 -5.69 17.13
C SER A 42 -11.04 -6.43 15.93
N ASN A 43 -10.31 -5.70 15.09
CA ASN A 43 -9.58 -6.28 13.98
C ASN A 43 -8.32 -5.47 13.69
N GLU A 44 -7.27 -6.20 13.32
CA GLU A 44 -5.98 -5.66 12.97
C GLU A 44 -5.69 -6.00 11.52
N ALA A 45 -5.44 -4.99 10.71
CA ALA A 45 -5.05 -5.16 9.32
C ALA A 45 -3.73 -4.45 9.03
N THR A 46 -2.96 -5.03 8.12
CA THR A 46 -1.69 -4.48 7.65
C THR A 46 -1.80 -4.20 6.16
N ALA A 47 -1.39 -3.00 5.75
CA ALA A 47 -1.37 -2.61 4.35
C ALA A 47 -0.09 -1.85 4.00
N SER A 48 0.35 -1.97 2.75
CA SER A 48 1.50 -1.26 2.20
C SER A 48 1.07 -0.17 1.21
N ALA A 49 1.78 0.96 1.22
CA ALA A 49 1.59 2.03 0.25
C ALA A 49 2.87 2.84 0.03
N GLU A 50 2.79 3.75 -0.93
CA GLU A 50 3.84 4.72 -1.28
C GLU A 50 4.13 5.71 -0.14
N THR A 51 3.12 6.02 0.68
CA THR A 51 3.20 6.94 1.82
C THR A 51 2.59 6.34 3.07
N GLU A 52 3.04 6.81 4.23
CA GLU A 52 2.51 6.38 5.54
C GLU A 52 1.01 6.64 5.66
N SER A 53 0.54 7.83 5.27
CA SER A 53 -0.88 8.18 5.32
C SER A 53 -1.73 7.23 4.47
N ALA A 54 -1.30 6.95 3.24
CA ALA A 54 -2.00 6.01 2.35
C ALA A 54 -1.99 4.58 2.90
N ALA A 55 -0.88 4.14 3.52
CA ALA A 55 -0.77 2.82 4.11
C ALA A 55 -1.68 2.68 5.33
N VAL A 56 -1.73 3.69 6.21
CA VAL A 56 -2.66 3.74 7.35
C VAL A 56 -4.10 3.72 6.87
N GLN A 57 -4.45 4.54 5.88
CA GLN A 57 -5.82 4.61 5.37
C GLN A 57 -6.25 3.28 4.78
N ARG A 58 -5.40 2.64 3.95
CA ARG A 58 -5.67 1.32 3.37
C ARG A 58 -5.77 0.22 4.44
N ALA A 59 -4.91 0.26 5.45
CA ALA A 59 -4.96 -0.69 6.56
C ALA A 59 -6.26 -0.51 7.35
N GLN A 60 -6.64 0.72 7.67
CA GLN A 60 -7.87 1.04 8.38
C GLN A 60 -9.12 0.62 7.59
N ASP A 61 -9.16 0.93 6.29
CA ASP A 61 -10.26 0.53 5.42
C ASP A 61 -10.39 -0.99 5.32
N THR A 62 -9.28 -1.72 5.33
CA THR A 62 -9.27 -3.19 5.32
C THR A 62 -9.79 -3.75 6.65
N ALA A 63 -9.29 -3.24 7.77
CA ALA A 63 -9.72 -3.68 9.10
C ALA A 63 -11.22 -3.42 9.30
N CYS A 64 -11.67 -2.20 8.98
CA CYS A 64 -13.07 -1.82 9.05
C CYS A 64 -13.94 -2.63 8.09
N GLY A 65 -13.49 -2.88 6.86
CA GLY A 65 -14.20 -3.73 5.92
C GLY A 65 -14.44 -5.16 6.39
N THR A 66 -13.58 -5.67 7.28
CA THR A 66 -13.66 -7.04 7.80
C THR A 66 -14.66 -7.16 8.96
N ILE A 67 -14.83 -6.10 9.76
CA ILE A 67 -15.73 -6.08 10.93
C ILE A 67 -17.06 -5.36 10.70
N SER A 68 -17.16 -4.52 9.66
CA SER A 68 -18.38 -3.78 9.32
C SER A 68 -19.43 -4.68 8.67
N SER A 69 -20.69 -4.56 9.08
CA SER A 69 -21.82 -5.35 8.56
C SER A 69 -22.53 -4.69 7.37
N GLY A 70 -21.91 -3.66 6.77
CA GLY A 70 -22.50 -2.87 5.68
C GLY A 70 -21.75 -1.56 5.45
N MET A 71 -22.22 -0.77 4.48
CA MET A 71 -21.56 0.48 4.09
C MET A 71 -21.56 1.51 5.23
N THR A 72 -22.66 1.63 5.97
CA THR A 72 -22.80 2.57 7.10
C THR A 72 -21.81 2.26 8.23
N ASP A 73 -21.74 0.98 8.62
CA ASP A 73 -20.79 0.51 9.65
C ASP A 73 -19.34 0.76 9.21
N ARG A 74 -19.05 0.59 7.92
CA ARG A 74 -17.72 0.82 7.38
C ARG A 74 -17.31 2.28 7.49
N VAL A 75 -18.19 3.21 7.10
CA VAL A 75 -17.93 4.66 7.23
C VAL A 75 -17.79 5.07 8.70
N ALA A 76 -18.63 4.54 9.58
CA ALA A 76 -18.54 4.81 11.01
C ALA A 76 -17.21 4.28 11.62
N CYS A 77 -16.80 3.07 11.25
CA CYS A 77 -15.54 2.48 11.68
C CYS A 77 -14.33 3.27 11.15
N THR A 78 -14.32 3.66 9.87
CA THR A 78 -13.22 4.46 9.31
C THR A 78 -13.11 5.84 9.96
N ASN A 79 -14.23 6.41 10.42
CA ASN A 79 -14.25 7.65 11.21
C ASN A 79 -13.87 7.47 12.69
N THR A 80 -13.72 6.24 13.17
CA THR A 80 -13.34 5.96 14.55
C THR A 80 -11.81 5.98 14.68
N PRO A 81 -11.23 6.64 15.70
CA PRO A 81 -9.78 6.63 15.88
C PRO A 81 -9.27 5.20 16.14
N PRO A 82 -8.22 4.75 15.44
CA PRO A 82 -7.66 3.41 15.65
C PRO A 82 -6.99 3.31 17.02
N VAL A 83 -7.15 2.15 17.68
CA VAL A 83 -6.53 1.85 18.98
C VAL A 83 -5.02 1.69 18.87
N LYS A 84 -4.53 1.26 17.70
CA LYS A 84 -3.09 1.13 17.46
C LYS A 84 -2.76 1.48 16.03
N ARG A 85 -1.69 2.27 15.86
CA ARG A 85 -1.08 2.58 14.57
C ARG A 85 0.42 2.31 14.68
N SER A 86 0.93 1.44 13.82
CA SER A 86 2.35 1.11 13.75
C SER A 86 2.78 1.11 12.30
N CYS A 87 3.60 2.07 11.92
CA CYS A 87 4.13 2.19 10.59
C CYS A 87 5.62 1.89 10.58
N ARG A 88 6.04 1.10 9.61
CA ARG A 88 7.43 0.75 9.38
C ARG A 88 7.76 0.87 7.89
N PRO A 89 9.00 1.26 7.54
CA PRO A 89 9.47 1.10 6.18
C PRO A 89 9.40 -0.38 5.77
N ALA A 90 9.03 -0.62 4.50
CA ALA A 90 8.93 -1.95 3.91
C ALA A 90 10.30 -2.60 3.74
#